data_AF-A0A090EC62-F1
#
_entry.id   AF-A0A090EC62-F1
#
_cell.length_a   1.000
_cell.length_b   1.000
_cell.length_c   1.000
_cell.angle_alpha   90.00
_cell.angle_beta   90.00
_cell.angle_gamma   90.00
#
_symmetry.space_group_name_H-M   'P 1'
#
loop_
_entity.id
_entity.type
_entity.pdbx_description
1 polymer ?
#
loop_
_entity_poly.entity_id
_entity_poly.type
_entity_poly.pdbx_seq_one_letter_code
_entity_poly.pdbx_strand_id
1 'polypeptide(L)'
;MRLAPRALDRATAGLVAMRGRGWIRQQRLAEARELTEQITRLERELLVPRRAKPSELLEVGYQIRNSKRRLRRLERCISALESRNQ
;
A
#
# COMPACT_ATOMS: atom_id res chain seq x y z
N MET A 1 14.65 -45.86 -4.85
CA MET A 1 13.85 -44.68 -4.45
C MET A 1 14.71 -43.44 -4.62
N ARG A 2 14.51 -42.64 -5.67
CA ARG A 2 15.23 -41.36 -5.89
C ARG A 2 14.27 -40.22 -5.58
N LEU A 3 14.57 -39.44 -4.56
CA LEU A 3 13.85 -38.22 -4.21
C LEU A 3 14.19 -37.15 -5.26
N ALA A 4 13.18 -36.68 -5.99
CA ALA A 4 13.30 -35.55 -6.89
C ALA A 4 13.53 -34.26 -6.09
N PRO A 5 14.50 -33.41 -6.45
CA PRO A 5 14.65 -32.12 -5.81
C PRO A 5 13.50 -31.19 -6.24
N ARG A 6 12.93 -30.55 -5.22
CA ARG A 6 11.79 -29.63 -5.27
C ARG A 6 11.99 -28.55 -6.33
N ALA A 7 11.03 -28.43 -7.25
CA ALA A 7 10.85 -27.30 -8.15
C ALA A 7 10.39 -26.06 -7.36
N LEU A 8 11.31 -25.51 -6.55
CA LEU A 8 11.06 -24.39 -5.64
C LEU A 8 12.01 -23.24 -5.98
N ASP A 9 12.14 -22.89 -7.26
CA ASP A 9 12.91 -21.71 -7.64
C ASP A 9 12.51 -21.16 -9.01
N ARG A 10 11.27 -20.70 -9.12
CA ARG A 10 10.86 -19.84 -10.24
C ARG A 10 10.05 -18.61 -9.80
N ALA A 11 9.33 -18.71 -8.67
CA ALA A 11 8.62 -17.57 -8.07
C ALA A 11 9.55 -16.60 -7.32
N THR A 12 10.62 -17.11 -6.71
CA THR A 12 11.62 -16.33 -5.96
C THR A 12 12.60 -15.60 -6.88
N ALA A 13 12.93 -16.16 -8.04
CA ALA A 13 13.79 -15.52 -9.04
C ALA A 13 13.18 -14.23 -9.64
N GLY A 14 11.85 -14.14 -9.72
CA GLY A 14 11.13 -12.92 -10.14
C GLY A 14 11.16 -11.80 -9.10
N LEU A 15 11.25 -12.15 -7.81
CA LEU A 15 11.36 -11.18 -6.70
C LEU A 15 12.77 -10.63 -6.54
N VAL A 16 13.81 -11.38 -6.94
CA VAL A 16 15.21 -10.98 -6.76
C VAL A 16 15.78 -10.19 -7.95
N ALA A 17 15.29 -10.43 -9.17
CA ALA A 17 15.76 -9.74 -10.38
C ALA A 17 15.27 -8.29 -10.51
N MET A 18 14.25 -7.87 -9.75
CA MET A 18 13.65 -6.54 -9.90
C MET A 18 14.32 -5.43 -9.09
N ARG A 19 15.50 -5.63 -8.46
CA ARG A 19 16.23 -4.57 -7.72
C ARG A 19 16.78 -3.39 -8.58
N GLY A 20 16.20 -3.11 -9.75
CA GLY A 20 16.47 -1.91 -10.56
C GLY A 20 15.50 -0.75 -10.26
N ARG A 21 15.67 0.42 -10.90
CA ARG A 21 14.86 1.65 -10.66
C ARG A 21 13.33 1.45 -10.59
N GLY A 22 12.79 0.38 -11.18
CA GLY A 22 11.39 -0.03 -11.07
C GLY A 22 10.92 -0.48 -9.68
N TRP A 23 11.81 -1.01 -8.82
CA TRP A 23 11.41 -1.57 -7.50
C TRP A 23 10.88 -0.49 -6.55
N ILE A 24 11.54 0.67 -6.53
CA ILE A 24 11.13 1.80 -5.68
C ILE A 24 9.76 2.28 -6.13
N ARG A 25 9.52 2.38 -7.45
CA ARG A 25 8.22 2.79 -7.99
C ARG A 25 7.12 1.79 -7.62
N GLN A 26 7.36 0.49 -7.82
CA GLN A 26 6.40 -0.55 -7.48
C GLN A 26 6.07 -0.54 -5.98
N GLN A 27 7.07 -0.37 -5.12
CA GLN A 27 6.86 -0.27 -3.68
C GLN A 27 5.98 0.93 -3.30
N ARG A 28 6.23 2.10 -3.91
CA ARG A 28 5.43 3.31 -3.65
C ARG A 28 4.00 3.17 -4.17
N LEU A 29 3.80 2.53 -5.31
CA LEU A 29 2.48 2.22 -5.84
C LEU A 29 1.71 1.24 -4.94
N ALA A 30 2.38 0.21 -4.43
CA ALA A 30 1.78 -0.73 -3.47
C ALA A 30 1.34 -0.01 -2.19
N GLU A 31 2.20 0.83 -1.62
CA GLU A 31 1.89 1.62 -0.42
C GLU A 31 0.71 2.59 -0.64
N ALA A 32 0.63 3.21 -1.82
CA ALA A 32 -0.49 4.09 -2.16
C ALA A 32 -1.83 3.33 -2.26
N ARG A 33 -1.81 2.11 -2.82
CA ARG A 33 -3.01 1.24 -2.89
C ARG A 33 -3.48 0.85 -1.50
N GLU A 34 -2.57 0.38 -0.64
CA GLU A 34 -2.89 0.01 0.74
C GLU A 34 -3.51 1.17 1.53
N LEU A 35 -2.95 2.39 1.41
CA LEU A 35 -3.53 3.57 2.06
C LEU A 35 -4.91 3.92 1.51
N THR A 36 -5.15 3.73 0.22
CA THR A 36 -6.45 3.98 -0.41
C THR A 36 -7.50 3.02 0.11
N GLU A 37 -7.15 1.74 0.22
CA GLU A 37 -8.01 0.71 0.82
C GLU A 37 -8.29 1.00 2.29
N GLN A 38 -7.27 1.41 3.06
CA GLN A 38 -7.42 1.80 4.46
C GLN A 38 -8.36 3.00 4.62
N ILE A 39 -8.18 4.05 3.82
CA ILE A 39 -9.06 5.24 3.84
C ILE A 39 -10.50 4.82 3.53
N THR A 40 -10.70 4.04 2.46
CA THR A 40 -12.03 3.57 2.05
C THR A 40 -12.70 2.76 3.16
N ARG A 41 -11.94 1.88 3.82
CA ARG A 41 -12.43 1.10 4.95
C ARG A 41 -12.85 1.99 6.12
N LEU A 42 -12.00 2.93 6.53
CA LEU A 42 -12.28 3.86 7.63
C LEU A 42 -13.49 4.77 7.33
N GLU A 43 -13.62 5.23 6.09
CA GLU A 43 -14.77 6.00 5.64
C GLU A 43 -16.06 5.18 5.69
N ARG A 44 -16.02 3.89 5.31
CA ARG A 44 -17.16 2.98 5.47
C ARG A 44 -17.51 2.75 6.94
N GLU A 45 -16.52 2.62 7.82
CA GLU A 45 -16.75 2.46 9.26
C GLU A 45 -17.52 3.66 9.86
N LEU A 46 -17.32 4.87 9.33
CA LEU A 46 -18.10 6.07 9.72
C LEU A 46 -19.54 6.06 9.20
N LEU A 47 -19.80 5.38 8.09
CA LEU A 47 -21.13 5.30 7.48
C LEU A 47 -21.99 4.19 8.08
N VAL A 48 -21.39 3.21 8.76
CA VAL A 48 -22.14 2.15 9.44
C VAL A 48 -22.85 2.76 10.65
N PRO A 49 -24.20 2.69 10.72
CA PRO A 49 -24.94 3.16 11.88
C PRO A 49 -24.62 2.26 13.07
N ARG A 50 -23.63 2.68 13.86
CA ARG A 50 -23.16 2.01 15.06
C ARG A 50 -23.21 3.01 16.22
N ARG A 51 -23.48 2.52 17.43
CA ARG A 51 -23.32 3.28 18.68
C ARG A 51 -21.83 3.47 19.00
N ALA A 52 -21.08 4.06 18.08
CA ALA A 52 -19.67 4.40 18.28
C ALA A 52 -19.56 5.56 19.26
N LYS A 53 -18.56 5.51 20.14
CA LYS A 53 -18.33 6.62 21.08
C LYS A 53 -17.77 7.82 20.32
N PRO A 54 -18.03 9.08 20.75
CA PRO A 54 -17.44 10.26 20.12
C PRO A 54 -15.90 10.20 20.02
N SER A 55 -15.24 9.59 21.00
CA SER A 55 -13.78 9.37 20.99
C SER A 55 -13.31 8.45 19.86
N GLU A 56 -14.08 7.39 19.55
CA GLU A 56 -13.78 6.46 18.46
C GLU A 56 -13.94 7.15 17.10
N LEU A 57 -14.96 7.99 16.95
CA LEU A 57 -15.18 8.78 15.73
C LEU A 57 -14.05 9.79 15.49
N LEU A 58 -13.56 10.44 16.55
CA LEU A 58 -12.42 11.34 16.48
C LEU A 58 -11.14 10.60 16.10
N GLU A 59 -10.92 9.41 16.64
CA GLU A 59 -9.78 8.57 16.30
C GLU A 59 -9.82 8.15 14.82
N VAL A 60 -10.96 7.65 14.34
CA VAL A 60 -11.15 7.31 12.92
C VAL A 60 -10.92 8.53 12.03
N GLY A 61 -11.44 9.70 12.40
CA GLY A 61 -11.20 10.96 11.69
C GLY A 61 -9.72 11.35 11.66
N TYR A 62 -8.98 11.15 12.75
CA TYR A 62 -7.55 11.37 12.81
C TYR A 62 -6.79 10.41 11.88
N GLN A 63 -7.14 9.12 11.90
CA GLN A 63 -6.54 8.12 11.03
C GLN A 63 -6.77 8.44 9.55
N ILE A 64 -7.99 8.79 9.15
CA ILE A 64 -8.32 9.21 7.77
C ILE A 64 -7.47 10.41 7.36
N ARG A 65 -7.38 11.45 8.21
CA ARG A 65 -6.59 12.66 7.92
C ARG A 65 -5.12 12.33 7.70
N ASN A 66 -4.55 11.48 8.55
CA ASN A 66 -3.15 11.08 8.46
C ASN A 66 -2.88 10.23 7.21
N SER A 67 -3.72 9.22 6.94
CA SER A 67 -3.59 8.36 5.76
C SER A 67 -3.73 9.17 4.46
N LYS A 68 -4.69 10.11 4.38
CA LYS A 68 -4.81 11.03 3.22
C LYS A 68 -3.56 11.91 3.04
N ARG A 69 -2.98 12.41 4.14
CA ARG A 69 -1.74 13.22 4.08
C ARG A 69 -0.55 12.38 3.58
N ARG A 70 -0.43 11.14 4.03
CA ARG A 70 0.61 10.21 3.59
C ARG A 70 0.44 9.82 2.13
N LEU A 71 -0.79 9.52 1.70
CA LEU A 71 -1.12 9.22 0.30
C LEU A 71 -0.68 10.37 -0.63
N ARG A 72 -1.02 11.62 -0.32
CA ARG A 72 -0.57 12.80 -1.11
C ARG A 72 0.95 12.96 -1.20
N ARG A 73 1.70 12.48 -0.19
CA ARG A 73 3.18 12.48 -0.26
C ARG A 73 3.69 11.38 -1.18
N LEU A 74 3.06 10.21 -1.14
CA LEU A 74 3.40 9.09 -2.02
C LEU A 74 3.07 9.39 -3.48
N GLU A 75 1.90 9.96 -3.76
CA GLU A 75 1.52 10.39 -5.11
C GLU A 75 2.55 11.34 -5.70
N ARG A 76 2.97 12.37 -4.94
CA ARG A 76 4.05 13.27 -5.37
C ARG A 76 5.38 12.56 -5.59
N CYS A 77 5.72 11.59 -4.74
CA CYS A 77 6.92 10.78 -4.91
C CYS A 77 6.85 9.93 -6.19
N ILE A 78 5.72 9.29 -6.46
CA ILE A 78 5.49 8.47 -7.66
C ILE A 78 5.59 9.35 -8.90
N SER A 79 4.91 10.51 -8.93
CA SER A 79 5.02 11.46 -10.06
C SER A 79 6.46 11.90 -10.30
N ALA A 80 7.21 12.22 -9.24
CA ALA A 80 8.62 12.59 -9.37
C ALA A 80 9.51 11.44 -9.91
N LEU A 81 9.16 10.18 -9.61
CA LEU A 81 9.85 9.01 -10.19
C LEU A 81 9.47 8.81 -11.66
N GLU A 82 8.24 9.12 -12.05
CA GLU A 82 7.78 9.04 -13.45
C GLU A 82 8.46 10.11 -14.32
N SER A 83 8.56 11.34 -13.84
CA SER A 83 9.25 12.43 -14.55
C SER A 83 10.75 12.20 -14.74
N ARG A 84 11.38 11.31 -13.97
CA ARG A 84 12.82 10.98 -14.07
C ARG A 84 13.10 9.79 -15.00
N ASN A 85 12.06 9.07 -15.43
CA ASN A 85 12.17 7.92 -16.32
C ASN A 85 11.69 8.21 -17.75
N GLN A 86 11.31 9.46 -18.04
CA GLN A 86 11.06 10.00 -19.39
C GLN A 86 12.33 10.69 -19.89
#